data_AF-A0A2R6DXY2-F1
#
_entry.id   AF-A0A2R6DXY2-F1
#
_cell.length_a   1.000
_cell.length_b   1.000
_cell.length_c   1.000
_cell.angle_alpha   90.00
_cell.angle_beta   90.00
_cell.angle_gamma   90.00
#
_symmetry.space_group_name_H-M   'P 1'
#
loop_
_entity.id
_entity.type
_entity.pdbx_description
1 polymer ?
#
loop_
_entity_poly.entity_id
_entity_poly.type
_entity_poly.pdbx_seq_one_letter_code
_entity_poly.pdbx_strand_id
1 'polypeptide(L)'
;MGEDASEERNLFARTREQTAAYVASDLGVVRVDLGPDRIGEFSLVERCSARGVAASDALITVATPDDVLLDRGDGFADAGFGAATAVGIDGETVYAGAPD
;
A
#
# COMPACT_ATOMS: atom_id res chain seq x y z
N MET A 1 -19.22 21.57 40.31
CA MET A 1 -18.35 22.39 39.43
C MET A 1 -16.98 21.73 39.44
N GLY A 2 -16.50 21.05 38.41
CA GLY A 2 -17.05 20.81 37.08
C GLY A 2 -17.23 19.31 36.78
N GLU A 3 -18.13 19.06 35.87
CA GLU A 3 -18.44 17.74 35.31
C GLU A 3 -17.47 17.41 34.16
N ASP A 4 -17.41 16.11 33.83
CA ASP A 4 -17.16 15.55 32.50
C ASP A 4 -15.92 16.02 31.71
N ALA A 5 -14.86 15.21 31.73
CA ALA A 5 -13.83 15.22 30.67
C ALA A 5 -13.06 13.89 30.56
N SER A 6 -13.67 12.75 30.88
CA SER A 6 -12.96 11.46 30.82
C SER A 6 -13.64 10.38 29.97
N GLU A 7 -14.86 10.60 29.48
CA GLU A 7 -15.55 9.64 28.61
C GLU A 7 -15.50 9.98 27.10
N GLU A 8 -14.99 11.17 26.73
CA GLU A 8 -14.97 11.66 25.34
C GLU A 8 -13.81 11.12 24.48
N ARG A 9 -12.88 10.35 25.08
CA ARG A 9 -11.75 9.74 24.36
C ARG A 9 -11.93 8.23 24.18
N ASN A 10 -13.14 7.79 23.86
CA ASN A 10 -13.42 6.40 23.47
C ASN A 10 -14.16 6.29 22.13
N LEU A 11 -14.06 7.32 21.28
CA LEU A 11 -14.59 7.27 19.93
C LEU A 11 -13.38 7.22 18.99
N PHE A 12 -13.11 6.07 18.37
CA PHE A 12 -12.48 5.87 17.03
C PHE A 12 -11.94 4.45 16.83
N ALA A 13 -11.90 3.60 17.85
CA ALA A 13 -11.52 2.19 17.66
C ALA A 13 -12.73 1.28 17.36
N ARG A 14 -13.67 1.76 16.53
CA ARG A 14 -14.42 0.82 15.68
C ARG A 14 -13.59 0.75 14.41
N THR A 15 -12.66 -0.21 14.36
CA THR A 15 -11.99 -0.60 13.12
C THR A 15 -13.08 -1.09 12.20
N ARG A 16 -13.72 -0.14 11.52
CA ARG A 16 -14.58 -0.39 10.37
C ARG A 16 -13.68 -1.11 9.38
N GLU A 17 -14.20 -2.11 8.68
CA GLU A 17 -13.50 -2.73 7.56
C GLU A 17 -13.05 -1.59 6.62
N GLN A 18 -11.75 -1.31 6.64
CA GLN A 18 -11.12 -0.26 5.85
C GLN A 18 -10.35 -0.97 4.75
N THR A 19 -10.63 -0.59 3.51
CA THR A 19 -9.92 -1.13 2.37
C THR A 19 -8.64 -0.32 2.18
N ALA A 20 -7.48 -0.96 2.19
CA ALA A 20 -6.24 -0.31 1.84
C ALA A 20 -6.09 -0.26 0.32
N ALA A 21 -5.98 0.95 -0.24
CA ALA A 21 -5.55 1.16 -1.62
C ALA A 21 -4.09 1.61 -1.64
N TYR A 22 -3.41 1.34 -2.75
CA TYR A 22 -2.01 1.72 -2.96
C TYR A 22 -1.88 2.54 -4.23
N VAL A 23 -1.09 3.62 -4.16
CA VAL A 23 -0.85 4.53 -5.27
C VAL A 23 0.65 4.55 -5.55
N ALA A 24 1.03 4.22 -6.78
CA ALA A 24 2.38 4.40 -7.27
C ALA A 24 2.62 5.87 -7.63
N SER A 25 3.77 6.40 -7.24
CA SER A 25 4.21 7.75 -7.55
C SER A 25 5.73 7.76 -7.67
N ASP A 26 6.28 8.79 -8.32
CA ASP A 26 7.74 8.93 -8.46
C ASP A 26 8.47 9.06 -7.10
N LEU A 27 7.75 9.51 -6.05
CA LEU A 27 8.25 9.56 -4.67
C LEU A 27 8.25 8.19 -3.97
N GLY A 28 7.37 7.27 -4.38
CA GLY A 28 7.20 5.99 -3.72
C GLY A 28 5.77 5.45 -3.77
N VAL A 29 5.48 4.54 -2.85
CA VAL A 29 4.16 3.92 -2.72
C VAL A 29 3.42 4.52 -1.55
N VAL A 30 2.23 5.07 -1.83
CA VAL A 30 1.34 5.63 -0.81
C VAL A 30 0.24 4.62 -0.50
N ARG A 31 0.11 4.24 0.77
CA ARG A 31 -1.06 3.51 1.28
C ARG A 31 -2.14 4.51 1.65
N VAL A 32 -3.37 4.23 1.22
CA VAL A 32 -4.55 5.05 1.46
C VAL A 32 -5.62 4.18 2.09
N ASP A 33 -6.09 4.55 3.27
CA ASP A 33 -7.20 3.88 3.93
C ASP A 33 -8.52 4.40 3.37
N LEU A 34 -9.33 3.50 2.81
CA LEU A 34 -10.63 3.83 2.24
C LEU A 34 -11.76 3.36 3.15
N GLY A 35 -12.67 4.29 3.45
CA GLY A 35 -13.98 3.98 3.98
C GLY A 35 -15.01 3.80 2.86
N PRO A 36 -16.26 3.47 3.19
CA PRO A 36 -17.31 3.22 2.19
C PRO A 36 -17.62 4.43 1.28
N ASP A 37 -17.40 5.65 1.78
CA ASP A 37 -17.79 6.90 1.11
C ASP A 37 -16.73 8.00 1.24
N ARG A 38 -15.53 7.68 1.76
CA ARG A 38 -14.47 8.66 2.01
C ARG A 38 -13.07 8.07 1.91
N ILE A 39 -12.12 8.93 1.58
CA ILE A 39 -10.69 8.69 1.75
C ILE A 39 -10.31 9.09 3.17
N GLY A 40 -9.65 8.19 3.88
CA GLY A 40 -9.14 8.38 5.24
C GLY A 40 -7.68 8.82 5.26
N GLU A 41 -6.91 8.20 6.15
CA GLU A 41 -5.49 8.49 6.29
C GLU A 41 -4.70 7.99 5.07
N PHE A 42 -3.55 8.64 4.84
CA PHE A 42 -2.59 8.21 3.83
C PHE A 42 -1.18 8.28 4.41
N SER A 43 -0.33 7.35 3.99
CA SER A 43 1.05 7.23 4.46
C SER A 43 1.95 6.74 3.34
N LEU A 44 3.21 7.18 3.33
CA LEU A 44 4.23 6.69 2.41
C LEU A 44 4.84 5.42 3.02
N VAL A 45 4.62 4.27 2.38
CA VAL A 45 5.06 2.96 2.90
C VAL A 45 6.44 2.57 2.39
N GLU A 46 6.82 3.03 1.20
CA GLU A 46 8.14 2.81 0.63
C GLU A 46 8.56 4.01 -0.20
N ARG A 47 9.85 4.37 -0.15
CA ARG A 47 10.44 5.45 -0.97
C ARG A 47 11.18 4.84 -2.14
N CYS A 48 10.60 4.95 -3.33
CA CYS A 48 11.16 4.44 -4.56
C CYS A 48 10.56 5.16 -5.79
N SER A 49 11.16 5.00 -6.97
CA SER A 49 10.56 5.52 -8.21
C SER A 49 9.50 4.54 -8.74
N ALA A 50 8.35 4.47 -8.06
CA ALA A 50 7.29 3.52 -8.37
C ALA A 50 6.57 3.88 -9.69
N ARG A 51 6.49 2.91 -10.60
CA ARG A 51 5.81 3.03 -11.90
C ARG A 51 4.44 2.35 -11.91
N GLY A 52 4.31 1.27 -11.15
CA GLY A 52 3.09 0.50 -11.01
C GLY A 52 3.06 -0.18 -9.65
N VAL A 53 1.87 -0.45 -9.15
CA VAL A 53 1.68 -1.17 -7.89
C VAL A 53 0.51 -2.14 -8.04
N ALA A 54 0.65 -3.32 -7.47
CA ALA A 54 -0.44 -4.26 -7.26
C ALA A 54 -0.38 -4.74 -5.82
N ALA A 55 -1.55 -4.93 -5.21
CA ALA A 55 -1.67 -5.40 -3.84
C ALA A 55 -2.77 -6.45 -3.74
N SER A 56 -2.54 -7.43 -2.89
CA SER A 56 -3.52 -8.40 -2.43
C SER A 56 -3.52 -8.43 -0.90
N ASP A 57 -4.34 -9.30 -0.31
CA ASP A 57 -4.38 -9.50 1.14
C ASP A 57 -3.05 -10.04 1.70
N ALA A 58 -2.26 -10.72 0.85
CA ALA A 58 -1.05 -11.42 1.26
C ALA A 58 0.25 -10.68 0.91
N LEU A 59 0.26 -9.83 -0.11
CA LEU A 59 1.48 -9.20 -0.60
C LEU A 59 1.23 -7.91 -1.38
N ILE A 60 2.25 -7.07 -1.44
CA ILE A 60 2.30 -5.84 -2.24
C ILE A 60 3.50 -5.95 -3.17
N THR A 61 3.31 -5.64 -4.45
CA THR A 61 4.38 -5.61 -5.46
C THR A 61 4.42 -4.27 -6.18
N VAL A 62 5.63 -3.80 -6.49
CA VAL A 62 5.89 -2.46 -7.02
C VAL A 62 6.85 -2.55 -8.20
N ALA A 63 6.45 -2.04 -9.35
CA ALA A 63 7.33 -1.91 -10.50
C ALA A 63 8.23 -0.68 -10.33
N THR A 64 9.54 -0.84 -10.45
CA THR A 64 10.52 0.25 -10.41
C THR A 64 11.43 0.21 -11.66
N PRO A 65 12.21 1.27 -11.93
CA PRO A 65 13.20 1.26 -13.02
C PRO A 65 14.34 0.25 -12.85
N ASP A 66 14.60 -0.24 -11.64
CA ASP A 66 15.74 -1.12 -11.35
C ASP A 66 15.28 -2.58 -11.21
N ASP A 67 14.30 -2.83 -10.34
CA ASP A 67 13.72 -4.14 -10.08
C ASP A 67 12.24 -4.07 -9.69
N VAL A 68 11.62 -5.20 -9.37
CA VAL A 68 10.28 -5.27 -8.79
C VAL A 68 10.42 -5.47 -7.30
N LEU A 69 9.89 -4.55 -6.51
CA LEU A 69 9.88 -4.69 -5.06
C LEU A 69 8.68 -5.52 -4.61
N LEU A 70 8.88 -6.33 -3.59
CA LEU A 70 7.89 -7.23 -3.04
C LEU A 70 7.90 -7.14 -1.51
N ASP A 71 6.72 -6.96 -0.93
CA ASP A 71 6.49 -7.00 0.52
C ASP A 71 5.43 -8.06 0.85
N ARG A 72 5.75 -8.93 1.80
CA ARG A 72 4.85 -9.96 2.37
C ARG A 72 4.59 -9.75 3.87
N GLY A 73 4.84 -8.54 4.37
CA GLY A 73 4.72 -8.16 5.78
C GLY A 73 6.04 -8.04 6.54
N ASP A 74 7.19 -8.23 5.88
CA ASP A 74 8.53 -8.05 6.47
C ASP A 74 9.26 -6.80 5.92
N GLY A 75 8.60 -6.07 5.01
CA GLY A 75 9.18 -4.93 4.30
C GLY A 75 9.47 -5.25 2.83
N PHE A 76 9.76 -4.21 2.06
CA PHE A 76 10.04 -4.32 0.63
C PHE A 76 11.45 -4.86 0.36
N ALA A 77 11.53 -5.85 -0.52
CA ALA A 77 12.79 -6.39 -1.04
C ALA A 77 12.70 -6.62 -2.55
N ASP A 78 13.85 -6.59 -3.24
CA ASP A 78 13.95 -6.90 -4.67
C ASP A 78 13.54 -8.35 -4.94
N ALA A 79 12.74 -8.55 -6.00
CA ALA A 79 12.22 -9.86 -6.39
C ALA A 79 12.98 -10.48 -7.57
N GLY A 80 13.90 -9.74 -8.19
CA GLY A 80 14.80 -10.23 -9.24
C GLY A 80 14.19 -10.32 -10.63
N PHE A 81 13.15 -9.54 -10.91
CA PHE A 81 12.54 -9.46 -12.25
C PHE A 81 13.30 -8.52 -13.21
N GLY A 82 14.13 -7.64 -12.66
CA GLY A 82 14.68 -6.47 -13.34
C GLY A 82 13.65 -5.36 -13.52
N ALA A 83 14.05 -4.35 -14.30
CA ALA A 83 13.25 -3.16 -14.57
C ALA A 83 11.84 -3.51 -15.08
N ALA A 84 10.81 -2.93 -14.45
CA ALA A 84 9.42 -3.15 -14.84
C ALA A 84 8.64 -1.83 -14.91
N THR A 85 7.49 -1.85 -15.60
CA THR A 85 6.54 -0.73 -15.65
C THR A 85 5.16 -1.13 -15.18
N ALA A 86 4.75 -2.37 -15.42
CA ALA A 86 3.49 -2.93 -14.94
C ALA A 86 3.75 -4.16 -14.07
N VAL A 87 2.94 -4.33 -13.03
CA VAL A 87 2.95 -5.51 -12.15
C VAL A 87 1.52 -5.99 -11.90
N GLY A 88 1.37 -7.28 -11.62
CA GLY A 88 0.09 -7.90 -11.30
C GLY A 88 0.27 -9.06 -10.34
N ILE A 89 -0.83 -9.43 -9.66
CA ILE A 89 -0.86 -10.54 -8.69
C ILE A 89 -2.01 -11.47 -9.06
N ASP A 90 -1.74 -12.78 -9.10
CA ASP A 90 -2.75 -13.84 -9.12
C ASP A 90 -2.45 -14.84 -8.00
N GLY A 91 -3.24 -14.79 -6.93
CA GLY A 91 -2.95 -15.51 -5.69
C GLY A 91 -1.61 -15.08 -5.09
N GLU A 92 -0.65 -16.00 -5.06
CA GLU A 92 0.72 -15.76 -4.58
C GLU A 92 1.72 -15.49 -5.73
N THR A 93 1.26 -15.59 -6.98
CA THR A 93 2.09 -15.41 -8.17
C THR A 93 2.17 -13.93 -8.54
N VAL A 94 3.39 -13.45 -8.77
CA VAL A 94 3.67 -12.07 -9.19
C VAL A 94 4.05 -12.07 -10.66
N TYR A 95 3.47 -11.13 -11.41
CA TYR A 95 3.80 -10.86 -12.80
C TYR A 95 4.44 -9.48 -12.91
N ALA A 96 5.45 -9.37 -13.76
CA ALA A 96 6.12 -8.12 -14.10
C ALA A 96 6.19 -7.96 -15.61
N GLY A 97 5.96 -6.75 -16.10
CA GLY A 97 6.01 -6.41 -17.51
C GLY A 97 6.74 -5.10 -17.76
N ALA A 98 7.57 -5.09 -18.79
CA ALA A 98 8.21 -3.92 -19.36
C ALA A 98 7.78 -3.78 -20.83
N PRO A 99 7.72 -2.55 -21.37
CA PRO A 99 7.59 -2.36 -22.82
C PRO A 99 8.81 -2.94 -23.55
N ASP A 100 8.59 -3.44 -24.77
CA ASP A 100 9.65 -3.87 -25.71
C ASP A 100 10.42 -2.68 -26.29
#